data_AF-A0A948PQ34-F1
#
_entry.id   AF-A0A948PQ34-F1
#
_cell.length_a   1.000
_cell.length_b   1.000
_cell.length_c   1.000
_cell.angle_alpha   90.00
_cell.angle_beta   90.00
_cell.angle_gamma   90.00
#
_symmetry.space_group_name_H-M   'P 1'
#
loop_
_entity.id
_entity.type
_entity.pdbx_description
1 polymer ?
#
loop_
_entity_poly.entity_id
_entity_poly.type
_entity_poly.pdbx_seq_one_letter_code
_entity_poly.pdbx_strand_id
1 'polypeptide(L)' 'AELGDKTQLATMLFASERNVSKWTVFGASSLALVAAAGLAVLVGGTIGKYIPTRTLKWVAGLGLIAIGIWTVLRA' A
#
# COMPACT_ATOMS: atom_id res chain seq x y z
N ALA A 1 7.07 17.00 -7.49
CA ALA A 1 6.29 15.76 -7.70
C ALA A 1 6.98 15.01 -8.82
N GLU A 2 7.88 14.07 -8.51
CA GLU A 2 8.97 13.74 -9.46
C GLU A 2 9.09 12.28 -9.85
N LEU A 3 8.52 11.33 -9.11
CA LEU A 3 8.42 9.95 -9.54
C LEU A 3 7.12 9.37 -8.98
N GLY A 4 6.45 8.52 -9.76
CA GLY A 4 5.32 7.74 -9.27
C GLY A 4 5.72 6.93 -8.04
N ASP A 5 4.73 6.45 -7.28
CA ASP A 5 5.00 5.53 -6.16
C ASP A 5 5.93 4.39 -6.63
N LYS A 6 6.83 3.92 -5.77
CA LYS A 6 7.85 2.91 -6.14
C LYS A 6 7.22 1.67 -6.77
N THR A 7 6.01 1.33 -6.34
CA THR A 7 5.20 0.25 -6.91
C THR A 7 4.80 0.53 -8.36
N GLN A 8 4.42 1.77 -8.69
CA GLN A 8 4.08 2.18 -10.06
C GLN A 8 5.29 2.20 -10.98
N LEU A 9 6.47 2.58 -10.48
CA LEU A 9 7.70 2.47 -11.25
C LEU A 9 8.07 1.02 -11.54
N ALA A 10 7.91 0.13 -10.56
CA ALA A 10 8.14 -1.30 -10.74
C ALA A 10 7.18 -1.91 -11.79
N THR A 11 5.89 -1.57 -11.74
CA THR A 11 4.93 -2.06 -12.75
C THR A 11 5.22 -1.52 -14.14
N MET A 12 5.63 -0.25 -14.27
CA MET A 12 6.08 0.32 -15.54
C MET A 12 7.34 -0.37 -16.07
N LEU A 13 8.30 -0.68 -15.20
CA LEU A 13 9.52 -1.39 -15.57
C LEU A 13 9.20 -2.79 -16.12
N PHE A 14 8.36 -3.56 -15.43
CA PHE A 14 7.91 -4.87 -15.91
C PHE A 14 7.11 -4.77 -17.21
N ALA A 15 6.29 -3.74 -17.39
CA ALA A 15 5.52 -3.52 -18.61
C ALA A 15 6.38 -3.10 -19.81
N SER A 16 7.55 -2.50 -19.56
CA SER A 16 8.51 -2.09 -20.57
C SER A 16 9.41 -3.25 -21.05
N GLU A 17 9.41 -4.38 -20.34
CA GLU A 17 10.24 -5.52 -20.65
C GLU A 17 9.69 -6.29 -21.87
N ARG A 18 10.49 -6.42 -22.93
CA ARG A 18 10.05 -6.95 -24.24
C ARG A 18 9.54 -8.40 -24.18
N ASN A 19 10.04 -9.18 -23.22
CA ASN A 19 9.69 -10.60 -23.06
C ASN A 19 8.45 -10.83 -22.18
N VAL A 20 7.87 -9.78 -21.61
CA VAL A 20 6.69 -9.89 -20.74
C VAL A 20 5.48 -9.28 -21.45
N SER A 21 4.39 -10.02 -21.52
CA SER A 21 3.15 -9.50 -22.11
C SER A 21 2.57 -8.41 -21.21
N LYS A 22 2.23 -7.25 -21.80
CA LYS A 22 1.60 -6.11 -21.10
C LYS A 22 0.31 -6.52 -20.38
N TRP A 23 -0.45 -7.45 -20.96
CA TRP A 23 -1.65 -8.00 -20.36
C TRP A 23 -1.37 -8.82 -19.09
N THR A 24 -0.24 -9.54 -19.06
CA THR A 24 0.19 -10.27 -17.87
C THR A 24 0.58 -9.31 -16.75
N VAL A 25 1.33 -8.25 -17.06
CA VAL A 25 1.71 -7.24 -16.05
C VAL A 25 0.49 -6.51 -15.50
N PHE A 26 -0.46 -6.15 -16.36
CA PHE A 26 -1.73 -5.56 -15.94
C PHE A 26 -2.51 -6.51 -15.03
N GLY A 27 -2.75 -7.75 -15.48
CA GLY A 27 -3.48 -8.74 -14.69
C GLY A 27 -2.83 -9.04 -13.35
N ALA A 28 -1.52 -9.23 -13.32
CA ALA A 28 -0.76 -9.48 -12.10
C ALA A 28 -0.82 -8.28 -11.14
N SER A 29 -0.64 -7.06 -11.63
CA SER A 29 -0.67 -5.85 -10.80
C SER A 29 -2.07 -5.57 -10.25
N SER A 30 -3.10 -5.73 -11.08
CA SER A 30 -4.49 -5.60 -10.65
C SER A 30 -4.87 -6.65 -9.61
N LEU A 31 -4.46 -7.91 -9.82
CA LEU A 31 -4.72 -8.99 -8.85
C LEU A 31 -3.98 -8.73 -7.54
N ALA A 32 -2.72 -8.30 -7.59
CA ALA A 32 -1.96 -7.93 -6.41
C ALA A 32 -2.62 -6.77 -5.64
N LEU A 33 -3.09 -5.75 -6.35
CA LEU A 33 -3.78 -4.61 -5.74
C LEU A 33 -5.09 -5.03 -5.07
N VAL A 34 -5.93 -5.81 -5.77
CA VAL A 34 -7.20 -6.29 -5.23
C VAL A 34 -6.97 -7.23 -4.05
N ALA A 35 -5.97 -8.12 -4.13
CA ALA A 35 -5.62 -9.02 -3.03
C ALA A 35 -5.13 -8.23 -1.80
N ALA A 36 -4.23 -7.25 -1.99
CA ALA A 36 -3.74 -6.43 -0.90
C ALA A 36 -4.86 -5.60 -0.25
N ALA A 37 -5.71 -4.96 -1.06
CA ALA A 37 -6.86 -4.21 -0.57
C ALA A 37 -7.87 -5.13 0.14
N GLY A 38 -8.13 -6.31 -0.42
CA GLY A 38 -9.00 -7.32 0.17
C GLY A 38 -8.49 -7.78 1.54
N LEU A 39 -7.19 -8.11 1.65
CA LEU A 39 -6.56 -8.45 2.91
C LEU A 39 -6.63 -7.30 3.92
N ALA A 40 -6.36 -6.06 3.48
CA ALA A 40 -6.44 -4.89 4.35
C ALA A 40 -7.87 -4.70 4.91
N VAL A 41 -8.90 -4.87 4.08
CA VAL A 41 -10.31 -4.78 4.50
C VAL A 41 -10.71 -5.94 5.40
N LEU A 42 -10.30 -7.18 5.09
CA LEU A 42 -10.60 -8.35 5.91
C LEU A 42 -9.98 -8.22 7.30
N VAL A 43 -8.69 -7.87 7.37
CA VAL A 43 -7.95 -7.71 8.63
C VAL A 43 -8.47 -6.50 9.39
N GLY A 44 -8.53 -5.33 8.74
CA GLY A 44 -9.00 -4.09 9.36
C GLY A 44 -10.45 -4.17 9.83
N GLY A 45 -11.32 -4.81 9.04
CA GLY A 45 -12.72 -5.04 9.39
C GLY A 45 -12.87 -6.03 10.55
N THR A 46 -12.07 -7.09 10.60
CA THR A 46 -12.05 -8.02 11.73
C THR A 46 -11.60 -7.32 13.01
N ILE A 47 -10.47 -6.61 12.96
CA ILE A 47 -9.93 -5.87 14.10
C ILE A 47 -10.92 -4.81 14.59
N GLY A 48 -11.56 -4.08 13.66
CA GLY A 48 -12.55 -3.05 13.98
C GLY A 48 -13.80 -3.57 14.70
N LYS A 49 -14.10 -4.88 14.64
CA LYS A 49 -15.19 -5.48 15.43
C LYS A 49 -14.84 -5.66 16.90
N TYR A 50 -13.55 -5.83 17.21
CA TYR A 50 -13.08 -6.08 18.58
C TYR A 50 -12.49 -4.83 19.25
N ILE A 51 -12.03 -3.86 18.47
CA ILE A 51 -11.36 -2.66 18.98
C ILE A 51 -12.25 -1.43 18.81
N PRO A 52 -12.45 -0.61 19.87
CA PRO A 52 -13.19 0.65 19.76
C PRO A 52 -12.57 1.60 18.73
N THR A 53 -13.40 2.21 17.89
CA THR A 53 -12.98 3.16 16.84
C THR A 53 -12.13 4.32 17.37
N ARG A 54 -12.37 4.75 18.62
CA ARG A 54 -11.58 5.81 19.27
C ARG A 54 -10.11 5.41 19.44
N THR A 55 -9.86 4.17 19.87
CA THR A 55 -8.51 3.63 20.04
C THR A 55 -7.81 3.50 18.69
N LEU A 56 -8.52 2.98 17.68
CA LEU A 56 -8.03 2.87 16.31
C LEU A 56 -7.57 4.22 15.73
N LYS A 57 -8.36 5.28 15.93
CA LYS A 57 -8.01 6.64 15.49
C LYS A 57 -6.75 7.17 16.19
N TRP A 58 -6.62 6.98 17.50
CA TRP A 58 -5.44 7.42 18.25
C TRP A 58 -4.18 6.67 17.82
N VAL A 59 -4.26 5.34 17.66
CA VAL A 59 -3.13 4.52 17.19
C VAL A 59 -2.70 4.92 15.78
N ALA A 60 -3.65 5.10 14.86
CA ALA A 60 -3.35 5.53 13.50
C ALA A 60 -2.70 6.92 13.47
N GLY A 61 -3.22 7.88 14.23
CA GLY A 61 -2.67 9.23 14.31
C GLY A 61 -1.27 9.26 14.91
N LEU A 62 -1.05 8.58 16.05
CA LEU A 62 0.27 8.47 16.68
C LEU A 62 1.27 7.75 15.78
N GLY A 63 0.85 6.68 15.10
CA GLY A 63 1.67 5.97 14.13
C GLY A 63 2.11 6.88 12.97
N LEU A 64 1.19 7.70 12.44
CA LEU A 64 1.50 8.65 11.38
C LEU A 64 2.53 9.71 11.85
N ILE A 65 2.34 10.27 13.05
CA ILE A 65 3.28 11.25 13.63
C ILE A 65 4.65 10.60 13.84
N ALA A 66 4.71 9.37 14.37
CA ALA A 66 5.95 8.65 14.58
C ALA A 66 6.70 8.40 13.27
N ILE A 67 6.00 7.95 12.22
CA ILE A 67 6.58 7.77 10.88
C ILE A 67 7.05 9.11 10.31
N GLY A 68 6.28 10.18 10.49
CA GLY A 68 6.65 11.53 10.06
C GLY A 68 7.94 12.02 10.72
N ILE A 69 8.03 11.92 12.05
CA ILE A 69 9.22 12.27 12.82
C ILE A 69 10.41 11.43 12.36
N TRP A 70 10.24 10.10 12.26
CA TRP A 70 11.29 9.21 11.76
C TRP A 70 11.79 9.65 10.38
N THR A 71 10.86 9.93 9.47
CA THR A 71 11.19 10.32 8.09
C THR A 71 11.98 11.61 8.06
N VAL A 72 11.62 12.61 8.87
CA VAL A 72 12.35 13.88 8.98
C VAL A 72 13.74 13.69 9.60
N LEU A 73 13.88 12.85 10.62
CA LEU A 73 15.18 12.58 11.25
C LEU A 73 16.14 11.80 10.36
N ARG A 74 15.62 11.03 9.40
CA ARG A 74 16.40 10.22 8.46
C ARG A 74 16.57 10.88 7.08
N ALA A 75 15.84 11.96 6.81
CA ALA A 75 15.99 12.77 5.61
C ALA A 75 17.26 13.63 5.69
#